data_AF-A0A1F1SHU0-F1
#
_entry.id   AF-A0A1F1SHU0-F1
#
_cell.length_a   1.000
_cell.length_b   1.000
_cell.length_c   1.000
_cell.angle_alpha   90.00
_cell.angle_beta   90.00
_cell.angle_gamma   90.00
#
_symmetry.space_group_name_H-M   'P 1'
#
loop_
_entity.id
_entity.type
_entity.pdbx_description
1 polymer ?
#
loop_
_entity_poly.entity_id
_entity_poly.type
_entity_poly.pdbx_seq_one_letter_code
_entity_poly.pdbx_strand_id
1 'polypeptide(L)'
;MRINERQASAIQDVFRKLAFVDTEPVDLPNSGIDWQETVEIIYRLFTLRWMEFWPQKEITDEDIWEYCRNLARYDPDADLYLKSQEFDRWWGYYWLTYINLTSKGELFYFKYFDPEVVNSAEDDNAVNPTFIDHLESIFEENDMPWGKIFFPVQSIE
;
A
#
# COMPACT_ATOMS: atom_id res chain seq x y z
N MET A 1 1.52 10.58 16.14
CA MET A 1 2.82 9.89 16.00
C MET A 1 3.35 10.23 14.62
N ARG A 2 4.65 10.54 14.50
CA ARG A 2 5.29 10.80 13.20
C ARG A 2 5.83 9.52 12.57
N ILE A 3 5.90 9.50 11.25
CA ILE A 3 6.57 8.48 10.45
C ILE A 3 8.08 8.54 10.76
N ASN A 4 8.67 7.40 11.14
CA ASN A 4 10.12 7.28 11.32
C ASN A 4 10.83 6.94 10.01
N GLU A 5 12.16 7.00 9.99
CA GLU A 5 12.97 6.80 8.77
C GLU A 5 12.71 5.45 8.07
N ARG A 6 12.57 4.36 8.84
CA ARG A 6 12.23 3.03 8.28
C ARG A 6 10.86 3.08 7.59
N GLN A 7 9.85 3.60 8.28
CA GLN A 7 8.49 3.71 7.76
C GLN A 7 8.43 4.62 6.53
N ALA A 8 9.18 5.73 6.56
CA ALA A 8 9.27 6.68 5.47
C ALA A 8 9.85 6.03 4.20
N SER A 9 10.96 5.32 4.34
CA SER A 9 11.56 4.55 3.24
C SER A 9 10.59 3.52 2.68
N ALA A 10 9.91 2.77 3.55
CA ALA A 10 8.98 1.73 3.10
C ALA A 10 7.73 2.31 2.41
N ILE A 11 7.17 3.41 2.91
CA ILE A 11 6.03 4.10 2.25
C ILE A 11 6.44 4.63 0.88
N GLN A 12 7.62 5.24 0.77
CA GLN A 12 8.14 5.70 -0.52
C GLN A 12 8.28 4.54 -1.52
N ASP A 13 8.78 3.39 -1.08
CA ASP A 13 8.86 2.19 -1.93
C ASP A 13 7.47 1.64 -2.32
N VAL A 14 6.47 1.70 -1.43
CA VAL A 14 5.08 1.34 -1.77
C VAL A 14 4.56 2.21 -2.91
N PHE A 15 4.72 3.54 -2.83
CA PHE A 15 4.31 4.43 -3.92
C PHE A 15 5.07 4.13 -5.22
N ARG A 16 6.39 3.89 -5.12
CA ARG A 16 7.21 3.53 -6.27
C ARG A 16 6.68 2.27 -6.96
N LYS A 17 6.41 1.20 -6.21
CA LYS A 17 5.86 -0.05 -6.76
C LYS A 17 4.52 0.18 -7.43
N LEU A 18 3.58 0.83 -6.72
CA LEU A 18 2.23 1.10 -7.23
C LEU A 18 2.20 2.03 -8.45
N ALA A 19 3.24 2.83 -8.68
CA ALA A 19 3.35 3.74 -9.83
C ALA A 19 3.82 3.05 -11.12
N PHE A 20 4.45 1.87 -11.02
CA PHE A 20 5.12 1.23 -12.17
C PHE A 20 4.77 -0.24 -12.39
N VAL A 21 4.24 -0.92 -11.36
CA VAL A 21 3.99 -2.35 -11.37
C VAL A 21 2.59 -2.64 -10.86
N ASP A 22 1.83 -3.43 -11.63
CA ASP A 22 0.61 -4.06 -11.14
C ASP A 22 0.93 -4.87 -9.89
N THR A 23 0.55 -4.38 -8.72
CA THR A 23 1.04 -4.89 -7.44
C THR A 23 -0.03 -5.68 -6.72
N GLU A 24 0.25 -6.93 -6.32
CA GLU A 24 -0.60 -7.61 -5.34
C GLU A 24 -0.29 -7.02 -3.95
N PRO A 25 -1.28 -6.81 -3.08
CA PRO A 25 -1.04 -6.23 -1.75
C PRO A 25 -0.03 -7.03 -0.91
N VAL A 26 0.08 -8.34 -1.17
CA VAL A 26 1.01 -9.26 -0.49
C VAL A 26 2.47 -9.07 -0.89
N ASP A 27 2.74 -8.34 -1.98
CA ASP A 27 4.10 -8.04 -2.43
C ASP A 27 4.66 -6.75 -1.80
N LEU A 28 3.81 -5.98 -1.10
CA LEU A 28 4.20 -4.75 -0.43
C LEU A 28 5.10 -4.97 0.81
N PRO A 29 4.83 -5.93 1.72
CA PRO A 29 5.68 -6.21 2.89
C PRO A 29 7.16 -6.45 2.59
N ASN A 30 7.48 -6.90 1.36
CA ASN A 30 8.85 -7.03 0.88
C ASN A 30 9.63 -5.69 0.83
N SER A 31 8.99 -4.54 1.11
CA SER A 31 9.64 -3.23 1.27
C SER A 31 10.19 -2.93 2.67
N GLY A 32 10.14 -3.89 3.60
CA GLY A 32 10.61 -3.70 4.99
C GLY A 32 9.57 -3.11 5.94
N ILE A 33 8.31 -3.10 5.51
CA ILE A 33 7.12 -2.73 6.27
C ILE A 33 6.46 -3.98 6.88
N ASP A 34 5.87 -3.86 8.08
CA ASP A 34 5.09 -4.97 8.62
C ASP A 34 3.68 -5.02 7.98
N TRP A 35 2.96 -6.13 8.20
CA TRP A 35 1.64 -6.29 7.61
C TRP A 35 0.62 -5.27 8.15
N GLN A 36 0.75 -4.88 9.42
CA GLN A 36 -0.12 -3.87 10.03
C GLN A 36 0.04 -2.54 9.31
N GLU A 37 1.26 -2.07 9.11
CA GLU A 37 1.58 -0.84 8.41
C GLU A 37 1.16 -0.91 6.93
N THR A 38 1.27 -2.08 6.29
CA THR A 38 0.80 -2.31 4.91
C THR A 38 -0.69 -2.05 4.77
N VAL A 39 -1.51 -2.68 5.61
CA VAL A 39 -2.98 -2.49 5.58
C VAL A 39 -3.36 -1.04 5.82
N GLU A 40 -2.65 -0.38 6.74
CA GLU A 40 -2.89 1.00 7.12
C GLU A 40 -2.53 2.02 6.02
N ILE A 41 -1.48 1.76 5.24
CA ILE A 41 -1.16 2.55 4.03
C ILE A 41 -2.24 2.34 2.98
N ILE A 42 -2.56 1.07 2.68
CA ILE A 42 -3.55 0.72 1.66
C ILE A 42 -4.87 1.45 1.92
N TYR A 43 -5.38 1.35 3.15
CA TYR A 43 -6.61 2.03 3.54
C TYR A 43 -6.56 3.54 3.28
N ARG A 44 -5.50 4.21 3.75
CA ARG A 44 -5.35 5.66 3.58
C ARG A 44 -5.32 6.08 2.11
N LEU A 45 -4.57 5.37 1.27
CA LEU A 45 -4.47 5.69 -0.15
C LEU A 45 -5.80 5.46 -0.89
N PHE A 46 -6.55 4.41 -0.54
CA PHE A 46 -7.90 4.19 -1.06
C PHE A 46 -8.89 5.28 -0.62
N THR A 47 -8.85 5.69 0.65
CA THR A 47 -9.69 6.78 1.16
C THR A 47 -9.39 8.10 0.45
N LEU A 48 -8.12 8.38 0.11
CA LEU A 48 -7.72 9.55 -0.67
C LEU A 48 -8.04 9.45 -2.18
N ARG A 49 -8.53 8.29 -2.64
CA ARG A 49 -8.72 7.94 -4.06
C ARG A 49 -7.42 8.01 -4.86
N TRP A 50 -6.30 7.70 -4.21
CA TRP A 50 -4.97 7.62 -4.81
C TRP A 50 -4.60 6.20 -5.24
N MET A 51 -5.38 5.21 -4.83
CA MET A 51 -5.25 3.82 -5.22
C MET A 51 -6.56 3.33 -5.85
N GLU A 52 -6.45 2.42 -6.82
CA GLU A 52 -7.57 1.71 -7.44
C GLU A 52 -7.29 0.21 -7.58
N PHE A 53 -8.35 -0.57 -7.71
CA PHE A 53 -8.25 -1.97 -8.13
C PHE A 53 -7.99 -2.04 -9.64
N TRP A 54 -7.14 -2.98 -10.04
CA TRP A 54 -6.86 -3.28 -11.43
C TRP A 54 -7.38 -4.68 -11.81
N PRO A 55 -8.11 -4.83 -12.94
CA PRO A 55 -8.58 -3.76 -13.82
C PRO A 55 -9.66 -2.88 -13.16
N GLN A 56 -9.72 -1.61 -13.58
CA GLN A 56 -10.54 -0.54 -12.99
C GLN A 56 -11.97 -0.97 -12.68
N LYS A 57 -12.34 -0.84 -11.40
CA LYS A 57 -13.70 -1.06 -10.88
C LYS A 57 -14.12 0.15 -10.07
N GLU A 58 -15.36 0.60 -10.26
CA GLU A 58 -15.96 1.57 -9.35
C GLU A 58 -15.98 1.01 -7.93
N ILE A 59 -15.41 1.75 -6.99
CA ILE A 59 -15.18 1.32 -5.61
C ILE A 59 -15.90 2.25 -4.64
N THR A 60 -16.70 1.67 -3.76
CA THR A 60 -17.38 2.39 -2.69
C THR A 60 -16.53 2.40 -1.41
N ASP A 61 -16.87 3.28 -0.47
CA ASP A 61 -16.21 3.27 0.85
C ASP A 61 -16.46 1.97 1.63
N GLU A 62 -17.60 1.32 1.40
CA GLU A 62 -17.91 0.01 1.99
C GLU A 62 -17.00 -1.09 1.42
N ASP A 63 -16.76 -1.08 0.10
CA ASP A 63 -15.84 -2.00 -0.55
C ASP A 63 -14.41 -1.84 -0.01
N ILE A 64 -13.93 -0.60 0.16
CA ILE A 64 -12.60 -0.29 0.73
C ILE A 64 -12.50 -0.83 2.16
N TRP A 65 -13.54 -0.61 2.95
CA TRP A 65 -13.58 -1.02 4.34
C TRP A 65 -13.58 -2.55 4.48
N GLU A 66 -14.39 -3.25 3.68
CA GLU A 66 -14.42 -4.70 3.66
C GLU A 66 -13.09 -5.29 3.19
N TYR A 67 -12.50 -4.71 2.13
CA TYR A 67 -11.20 -5.10 1.60
C TYR A 67 -10.11 -5.01 2.67
N CYS A 68 -9.95 -3.85 3.33
CA CYS A 68 -8.93 -3.65 4.35
C CYS A 68 -9.16 -4.51 5.60
N ARG A 69 -10.42 -4.78 5.95
CA ARG A 69 -10.76 -5.72 7.03
C ARG A 69 -10.33 -7.16 6.69
N ASN A 70 -10.49 -7.58 5.44
CA ASN A 70 -10.05 -8.90 5.00
C ASN A 70 -8.53 -8.99 4.95
N LEU A 71 -7.84 -7.96 4.45
CA LEU A 71 -6.38 -7.89 4.50
C LEU A 71 -5.87 -7.97 5.95
N ALA A 72 -6.45 -7.26 6.90
CA ALA A 72 -6.02 -7.32 8.30
C ALA A 72 -6.17 -8.71 8.96
N ARG A 73 -7.03 -9.57 8.41
CA ARG A 73 -7.20 -10.96 8.88
C ARG A 73 -6.37 -11.96 8.10
N TYR A 74 -5.81 -11.53 6.97
CA TYR A 74 -4.96 -12.36 6.15
C TYR A 74 -3.56 -12.46 6.76
N ASP A 75 -3.02 -13.66 6.72
CA ASP A 75 -1.63 -13.93 7.07
C ASP A 75 -0.84 -14.20 5.78
N PRO A 76 -0.01 -13.24 5.32
CA PRO A 76 0.81 -13.42 4.13
C PRO A 76 1.87 -14.52 4.30
N ASP A 77 2.31 -14.82 5.52
CA ASP A 77 3.35 -15.82 5.77
C ASP A 77 2.79 -17.25 5.70
N ALA A 78 1.54 -17.47 6.12
CA ALA A 78 0.86 -18.76 5.97
C ALA A 78 0.55 -19.11 4.50
N ASP A 79 0.35 -18.12 3.63
CA ASP A 79 0.01 -18.37 2.22
C ASP A 79 1.23 -18.74 1.37
N LEU A 80 2.44 -18.27 1.71
CA LEU A 80 3.68 -18.75 1.07
C LEU A 80 3.86 -20.27 1.24
N TYR A 81 3.41 -20.82 2.37
CA TYR A 81 3.38 -22.26 2.61
C TYR A 81 2.29 -22.98 1.77
N LEU A 82 1.13 -22.37 1.59
CA LEU A 82 -0.01 -22.96 0.87
C LEU A 82 0.09 -22.84 -0.66
N LYS A 83 0.71 -21.77 -1.19
CA LYS A 83 1.03 -21.61 -2.63
C LYS A 83 1.93 -22.74 -3.15
N SER A 84 2.67 -23.43 -2.27
CA SER A 84 3.49 -24.59 -2.63
C SER A 84 2.69 -25.87 -2.87
N GLN A 85 1.40 -25.93 -2.52
CA GLN A 85 0.66 -27.20 -2.50
C GLN A 85 -0.53 -27.37 -3.44
N GLU A 86 -1.21 -26.35 -3.99
CA GLU A 86 -2.20 -26.60 -5.06
C GLU A 86 -2.72 -25.30 -5.72
N PHE A 87 -2.68 -25.27 -7.04
CA PHE A 87 -2.89 -24.10 -7.91
C PHE A 87 -4.38 -23.73 -8.15
N ASP A 88 -5.35 -24.32 -7.42
CA ASP A 88 -6.78 -24.31 -7.80
C ASP A 88 -7.73 -23.52 -6.87
N ARG A 89 -7.22 -22.72 -5.92
CA ARG A 89 -8.06 -21.84 -5.06
C ARG A 89 -8.21 -20.40 -5.57
N TRP A 90 -7.84 -20.13 -6.82
CA TRP A 90 -7.75 -18.77 -7.38
C TRP A 90 -9.08 -18.01 -7.47
N TRP A 91 -10.23 -18.69 -7.35
CA TRP A 91 -11.55 -18.04 -7.42
C TRP A 91 -12.07 -17.51 -6.07
N GLY A 92 -11.37 -17.73 -4.95
CA GLY A 92 -11.79 -17.33 -3.61
C GLY A 92 -11.28 -15.97 -3.10
N TYR A 93 -10.33 -15.34 -3.80
CA TYR A 93 -9.60 -14.15 -3.32
C TYR A 93 -9.78 -12.94 -4.23
N TYR A 94 -11.02 -12.55 -4.53
CA TYR A 94 -11.29 -11.32 -5.28
C TYR A 94 -10.70 -10.05 -4.61
N TRP A 95 -10.36 -10.14 -3.31
CA TRP A 95 -9.70 -9.09 -2.53
C TRP A 95 -8.16 -9.17 -2.50
N LEU A 96 -7.53 -10.08 -3.26
CA LEU A 96 -6.08 -10.01 -3.58
C LEU A 96 -5.84 -9.47 -4.99
N THR A 97 -6.85 -8.81 -5.58
CA THR A 97 -6.71 -8.17 -6.88
C THR A 97 -5.57 -7.15 -6.87
N TYR A 98 -4.93 -6.99 -8.04
CA TYR A 98 -3.89 -5.99 -8.24
C TYR A 98 -4.39 -4.60 -7.84
N ILE A 99 -3.50 -3.83 -7.24
CA ILE A 99 -3.69 -2.46 -6.83
C ILE A 99 -2.64 -1.57 -7.50
N ASN A 100 -3.08 -0.40 -7.97
CA ASN A 100 -2.23 0.58 -8.64
C ASN A 100 -2.54 1.99 -8.12
N LEU A 101 -1.63 2.93 -8.36
CA LEU A 101 -1.96 4.34 -8.21
C LEU A 101 -3.00 4.76 -9.25
N THR A 102 -3.94 5.61 -8.84
CA THR A 102 -4.75 6.37 -9.80
C THR A 102 -3.90 7.50 -10.38
N SER A 103 -4.37 8.14 -11.47
CA SER A 103 -3.69 9.34 -11.98
C SER A 103 -3.54 10.46 -10.94
N LYS A 104 -4.42 10.52 -9.92
CA LYS A 104 -4.29 11.46 -8.80
C LYS A 104 -3.15 11.06 -7.85
N GLY A 105 -3.02 9.77 -7.57
CA GLY A 105 -1.91 9.22 -6.77
C GLY A 105 -0.57 9.38 -7.48
N GLU A 106 -0.51 9.10 -8.79
CA GLU A 106 0.66 9.33 -9.63
C GLU A 106 1.06 10.80 -9.65
N LEU A 107 0.11 11.72 -9.86
CA LEU A 107 0.38 13.15 -9.87
C LEU A 107 0.96 13.63 -8.53
N PHE A 108 0.49 13.07 -7.42
CA PHE A 108 1.07 13.36 -6.10
C PHE A 108 2.51 12.85 -6.01
N TYR A 109 2.76 11.59 -6.36
CA TYR A 109 4.08 10.97 -6.28
C TYR A 109 5.09 11.69 -7.18
N PHE A 110 4.77 11.89 -8.46
CA PHE A 110 5.67 12.51 -9.44
C PHE A 110 5.90 14.01 -9.25
N LYS A 111 5.22 14.65 -8.30
CA LYS A 111 5.60 15.99 -7.84
C LYS A 111 6.95 15.99 -7.12
N TYR A 112 7.33 14.87 -6.51
CA TYR A 112 8.51 14.73 -5.66
C TYR A 112 9.61 13.88 -6.29
N PHE A 113 9.26 13.05 -7.26
CA PHE A 113 10.16 12.10 -7.88
C PHE A 113 10.07 12.18 -9.40
N ASP A 114 11.22 12.27 -10.06
CA ASP A 114 11.28 12.29 -11.52
C ASP A 114 11.11 10.85 -12.06
N PRO A 115 10.08 10.57 -12.88
CA PRO A 115 9.83 9.22 -13.40
C PRO A 115 10.99 8.67 -14.25
N GLU A 116 11.81 9.53 -14.87
CA GLU A 116 12.98 9.09 -15.65
C GLU A 116 14.13 8.65 -14.74
N VAL A 117 14.25 9.27 -13.56
CA VAL A 117 15.31 8.97 -12.58
C VAL A 117 14.94 7.74 -11.75
N VAL A 118 13.69 7.64 -11.29
CA VAL A 118 13.21 6.52 -10.43
C VAL A 118 13.22 5.17 -11.15
N ASN A 119 13.11 5.17 -12.49
CA ASN A 119 13.22 3.94 -13.29
C ASN A 119 14.66 3.63 -13.73
N SER A 120 15.63 4.48 -13.37
CA SER A 120 17.03 4.30 -13.75
C SER A 120 17.79 3.46 -12.73
N ALA A 121 18.91 2.89 -13.14
CA ALA A 121 19.85 2.21 -12.23
C ALA A 121 20.57 3.18 -11.26
N GLU A 122 20.34 4.49 -11.38
CA GLU A 122 20.96 5.56 -10.59
C GLU A 122 20.09 6.02 -9.40
N ASP A 123 18.93 5.39 -9.18
CA ASP A 123 18.07 5.67 -8.03
C ASP A 123 18.80 5.36 -6.70
N ASP A 124 19.10 6.41 -5.93
CA ASP A 124 19.81 6.29 -4.66
C ASP A 124 18.92 5.78 -3.52
N ASN A 125 17.61 5.58 -3.78
CA ASN A 125 16.59 5.16 -2.81
C ASN A 125 16.58 5.99 -1.52
N ALA A 126 17.15 7.21 -1.53
CA ALA A 126 17.14 8.08 -0.37
C ALA A 126 15.71 8.53 -0.08
N VAL A 127 15.34 8.55 1.20
CA VAL A 127 14.04 9.06 1.63
C VAL A 127 13.94 10.54 1.28
N ASN A 128 12.88 10.93 0.58
CA ASN A 128 12.58 12.33 0.34
C ASN A 128 11.75 12.89 1.52
N PRO A 129 12.33 13.72 2.42
CA PRO A 129 11.63 14.20 3.60
C PRO A 129 10.43 15.10 3.23
N THR A 130 10.52 15.87 2.14
CA THR A 130 9.43 16.76 1.71
C THR A 130 8.20 15.98 1.27
N PHE A 131 8.41 14.83 0.63
CA PHE A 131 7.34 13.91 0.24
C PHE A 131 6.64 13.36 1.49
N ILE A 132 7.41 12.88 2.46
CA ILE A 132 6.90 12.29 3.69
C ILE A 132 6.16 13.32 4.55
N ASP A 133 6.75 14.50 4.77
CA ASP A 133 6.13 15.58 5.55
C ASP A 133 4.78 16.01 4.94
N HIS A 134 4.69 16.10 3.60
CA HIS A 134 3.44 16.46 2.94
C HIS A 134 2.41 15.33 2.99
N LEU A 135 2.85 14.07 2.87
CA LEU A 135 1.98 12.91 3.04
C LEU A 135 1.40 12.84 4.45
N GLU A 136 2.21 13.09 5.49
CA GLU A 136 1.75 13.16 6.88
C GLU A 136 0.69 14.25 7.07
N SER A 137 0.92 15.45 6.52
CA SER A 137 -0.05 16.56 6.57
C SER A 137 -1.39 16.16 5.96
N ILE A 138 -1.37 15.53 4.78
CA ILE A 138 -2.59 15.08 4.10
C ILE A 138 -3.33 14.02 4.92
N PHE A 139 -2.61 13.08 5.53
CA PHE A 139 -3.20 12.09 6.43
C PHE A 139 -3.84 12.73 7.66
N GLU A 140 -3.19 13.72 8.26
CA GLU A 140 -3.73 14.47 9.40
C GLU A 140 -4.97 15.28 9.02
N GLU A 141 -4.94 16.00 7.90
CA GLU A 141 -6.05 16.80 7.36
C GLU A 141 -7.30 15.98 7.01
N ASN A 142 -7.14 14.67 6.77
CA ASN A 142 -8.24 13.75 6.45
C ASN A 142 -8.62 12.83 7.63
N ASP A 143 -8.29 13.19 8.87
CA ASP A 143 -8.63 12.43 10.09
C ASP A 143 -8.03 11.00 10.15
N MET A 144 -6.92 10.78 9.44
CA MET A 144 -6.19 9.51 9.35
C MET A 144 -4.70 9.63 9.73
N PRO A 145 -4.32 10.29 10.84
CA PRO A 145 -2.90 10.45 11.21
C PRO A 145 -2.20 9.09 11.30
N TRP A 146 -0.90 9.03 10.97
CA TRP A 146 -0.15 7.77 10.82
C TRP A 146 -0.26 6.82 12.03
N GLY A 147 -0.27 7.35 13.26
CA GLY A 147 -0.39 6.53 14.48
C GLY A 147 -1.77 5.97 14.79
N LYS A 148 -2.81 6.28 14.00
CA LYS A 148 -4.18 5.77 14.19
C LYS A 148 -4.32 4.43 13.47
N ILE A 149 -4.66 3.39 14.21
CA ILE A 149 -4.93 2.06 13.66
C ILE A 149 -6.42 1.95 13.36
N PHE A 150 -6.75 1.64 12.11
CA PHE A 150 -8.13 1.44 11.64
C PHE A 150 -8.48 -0.04 11.55
N PHE A 151 -7.52 -0.87 11.14
CA PHE A 151 -7.69 -2.30 10.92
C PHE A 151 -6.59 -3.04 11.68
N PRO A 152 -6.80 -3.37 12.97
CA PRO A 152 -5.81 -4.12 13.73
C PRO A 152 -5.62 -5.50 13.11
N VAL A 153 -4.39 -5.83 12.74
CA VAL A 153 -4.01 -7.15 12.24
C VAL A 153 -4.14 -8.14 13.39
N GLN A 154 -4.87 -9.23 13.14
CA GLN A 154 -5.00 -10.29 14.13
C GLN A 154 -3.70 -11.10 14.12
N SER A 155 -2.96 -11.11 15.22
CA SER A 155 -1.92 -12.11 15.43
C SER A 155 -2.61 -13.47 15.49
N ILE A 156 -2.21 -14.40 14.64
CA ILE A 156 -2.59 -15.80 14.82
C ILE A 156 -1.96 -16.26 16.14
N GLU A 157 -2.79 -16.52 17.15
CA GLU A 157 -2.40 -17.25 18.36
C GLU A 157 -2.09 -18.71 18.05
#